data_AF-A0A658K5L7-F1
#
_entry.id   AF-A0A658K5L7-F1
#
_cell.length_a   1.000
_cell.length_b   1.000
_cell.length_c   1.000
_cell.angle_alpha   90.00
_cell.angle_beta   90.00
_cell.angle_gamma   90.00
#
_symmetry.space_group_name_H-M   'P 1'
#
loop_
_entity.id
_entity.type
_entity.pdbx_description
1 polymer ?
#
loop_
_entity_poly.entity_id
_entity_poly.type
_entity_poly.pdbx_seq_one_letter_code
_entity_poly.pdbx_strand_id
1 'polypeptide(L)'
;MTAQSDQFFVRVWPDDAAGLCWTLFVVYYVLLWVRIAFVSNAIEFIETSMFTRQIKALATDDELRSLQAILIESPDRGDLITNTGGLRKVRMATGNQGKSGSARVIYFLATPEVIYLVMAYPKSTKDSLTGAEKTELKLLTQKLKKEV
;
A
#
# COMPACT_ATOMS: atom_id res chain seq x y z
N MET A 1 -71.50 -19.84 11.60
CA MET A 1 -71.52 -19.86 13.07
C MET A 1 -70.11 -19.60 13.55
N THR A 2 -69.96 -18.69 14.52
CA THR A 2 -68.82 -18.49 15.45
C THR A 2 -67.45 -18.21 14.82
N ALA A 3 -66.99 -16.95 14.85
CA ALA A 3 -66.22 -16.33 15.96
C ALA A 3 -64.72 -16.72 15.83
N GLN A 4 -63.70 -15.89 16.06
CA GLN A 4 -63.52 -14.52 16.52
C GLN A 4 -61.99 -14.34 16.70
N SER A 5 -61.49 -13.14 16.40
CA SER A 5 -60.27 -12.46 16.93
C SER A 5 -58.90 -13.20 16.81
N ASP A 6 -57.78 -12.52 16.56
CA ASP A 6 -57.14 -11.46 17.36
C ASP A 6 -56.34 -10.51 16.44
N GLN A 7 -56.57 -9.19 16.46
CA GLN A 7 -55.83 -8.19 17.28
C GLN A 7 -54.32 -8.16 16.99
N PHE A 8 -53.63 -7.05 16.70
CA PHE A 8 -53.85 -5.61 16.81
C PHE A 8 -52.72 -4.92 15.98
N PHE A 9 -52.98 -3.72 15.42
CA PHE A 9 -52.05 -2.59 15.20
C PHE A 9 -50.66 -2.89 14.55
N VAL A 10 -50.24 -2.26 13.43
CA VAL A 10 -49.79 -0.85 13.40
C VAL A 10 -49.84 -0.30 11.96
N ARG A 11 -50.40 0.91 11.87
CA ARG A 11 -50.20 2.02 10.92
C ARG A 11 -49.46 1.77 9.59
N VAL A 12 -50.22 2.07 8.53
CA VAL A 12 -49.80 2.67 7.25
C VAL A 12 -48.67 3.69 7.44
N TRP A 13 -47.62 3.58 6.61
CA TRP A 13 -46.71 4.68 6.29
C TRP A 13 -46.85 4.98 4.79
N PRO A 14 -46.93 6.25 4.38
CA PRO A 14 -47.47 6.63 3.10
C PRO A 14 -46.46 6.49 1.96
N ASP A 15 -47.10 6.34 0.82
CA ASP A 15 -46.62 6.32 -0.55
C ASP A 15 -46.06 7.70 -0.91
N ASP A 16 -44.76 7.97 -0.70
CA ASP A 16 -44.12 9.21 -1.18
C ASP A 16 -42.63 8.99 -1.53
N ALA A 17 -42.31 9.17 -2.82
CA ALA A 17 -40.96 9.35 -3.40
C ALA A 17 -40.07 8.11 -3.64
N ALA A 18 -40.64 7.01 -4.12
CA ALA A 18 -39.91 6.06 -4.94
C ALA A 18 -39.79 6.60 -6.38
N GLY A 19 -38.57 6.88 -6.86
CA GLY A 19 -38.38 7.13 -8.30
C GLY A 19 -36.97 7.53 -8.74
N LEU A 20 -36.21 8.26 -7.93
CA LEU A 20 -34.91 8.79 -8.35
C LEU A 20 -33.74 8.56 -7.38
N CYS A 21 -33.98 8.08 -6.16
CA CYS A 21 -32.91 7.96 -5.16
C CYS A 21 -32.15 6.62 -5.22
N TRP A 22 -32.81 5.52 -5.62
CA TRP A 22 -32.18 4.18 -5.60
C TRP A 22 -31.34 3.90 -6.85
N THR A 23 -31.76 4.38 -8.02
CA THR A 23 -30.97 4.28 -9.26
C THR A 23 -29.70 5.10 -9.17
N LEU A 24 -29.75 6.30 -8.58
CA LEU A 24 -28.55 7.09 -8.30
C LEU A 24 -27.65 6.44 -7.26
N PHE A 25 -28.19 5.74 -6.25
CA PHE A 25 -27.38 5.01 -5.26
C PHE A 25 -26.69 3.78 -5.86
N VAL A 26 -27.39 2.99 -6.67
CA VAL A 26 -26.81 1.83 -7.39
C VAL A 26 -25.84 2.31 -8.47
N VAL A 27 -26.17 3.35 -9.23
CA VAL A 27 -25.26 3.94 -10.23
C VAL A 27 -24.05 4.57 -9.54
N TYR A 28 -24.19 5.22 -8.38
CA TYR A 28 -23.07 5.71 -7.58
C TYR A 28 -22.23 4.55 -7.04
N TYR A 29 -22.82 3.49 -6.48
CA TYR A 29 -22.07 2.33 -6.00
C TYR A 29 -21.39 1.56 -7.14
N VAL A 30 -22.02 1.44 -8.31
CA VAL A 30 -21.46 0.80 -9.51
C VAL A 30 -20.37 1.68 -10.13
N LEU A 31 -20.55 3.00 -10.23
CA LEU A 31 -19.51 3.92 -10.71
C LEU A 31 -18.34 4.05 -9.72
N LEU A 32 -18.62 4.02 -8.40
CA LEU A 32 -17.62 3.95 -7.34
C LEU A 32 -16.87 2.61 -7.40
N TRP A 33 -17.57 1.48 -7.60
CA TRP A 33 -16.96 0.17 -7.81
C TRP A 33 -16.14 0.08 -9.10
N VAL A 34 -16.61 0.66 -10.21
CA VAL A 34 -15.88 0.70 -11.49
C VAL A 34 -14.67 1.64 -11.42
N ARG A 35 -14.72 2.72 -10.62
CA ARG A 35 -13.52 3.54 -10.31
C ARG A 35 -12.54 2.85 -9.36
N ILE A 36 -13.02 1.99 -8.45
CA ILE A 36 -12.17 1.24 -7.50
C ILE A 36 -11.55 0.00 -8.15
N ALA A 37 -12.26 -0.67 -9.06
CA ALA A 37 -11.88 -1.99 -9.57
C ALA A 37 -10.84 -1.99 -10.70
N PHE A 38 -10.36 -0.83 -11.17
CA PHE A 38 -9.51 -0.77 -12.35
C PHE A 38 -8.33 0.20 -12.19
N VAL A 39 -7.42 -0.13 -11.28
CA VAL A 39 -6.00 0.17 -11.46
C VAL A 39 -5.24 -1.13 -11.15
N SER A 40 -5.44 -2.13 -12.00
CA SER A 40 -4.64 -3.36 -12.00
C SER A 40 -3.41 -3.16 -12.88
N ASN A 41 -2.61 -2.12 -12.61
CA ASN A 41 -1.28 -2.05 -13.21
C ASN A 41 -0.41 -3.02 -12.45
N ALA A 42 0.11 -4.03 -13.14
CA ALA A 42 1.04 -4.97 -12.55
C ALA A 42 2.31 -4.20 -12.15
N ILE A 43 2.56 -4.06 -10.85
CA ILE A 43 3.78 -3.42 -10.35
C ILE A 43 4.90 -4.46 -10.34
N GLU A 44 5.97 -4.16 -11.06
CA GLU A 44 7.20 -4.93 -11.08
C GLU A 44 8.12 -4.48 -9.94
N PHE A 45 8.58 -5.44 -9.15
CA PHE A 45 9.56 -5.22 -8.09
C PHE A 45 10.93 -5.72 -8.53
N ILE A 46 11.88 -4.80 -8.66
CA ILE A 46 13.28 -5.13 -9.00
C ILE A 46 14.13 -5.02 -7.75
N GLU A 47 14.68 -6.15 -7.30
CA GLU A 47 15.55 -6.20 -6.14
C GLU A 47 17.02 -6.05 -6.53
N THR A 48 17.76 -5.23 -5.77
CA THR A 48 19.22 -5.26 -5.86
C THR A 48 19.79 -6.45 -5.08
N SER A 49 20.96 -6.94 -5.48
CA SER A 49 21.65 -8.03 -4.79
C SER A 49 21.95 -7.72 -3.31
N MET A 50 22.15 -6.44 -2.98
CA MET A 50 22.31 -5.95 -1.61
C MET A 50 21.01 -6.08 -0.82
N PHE A 51 19.89 -5.62 -1.40
CA PHE A 51 18.57 -5.72 -0.78
C PHE A 51 18.20 -7.17 -0.49
N THR A 52 18.31 -8.08 -1.47
CA THR A 52 17.93 -9.48 -1.31
C THR A 52 18.71 -10.17 -0.18
N ARG A 53 20.01 -9.85 -0.02
CA ARG A 53 20.82 -10.38 1.09
C ARG A 53 20.38 -9.84 2.43
N GLN A 54 20.07 -8.55 2.51
CA GLN A 54 19.65 -7.90 3.75
C GLN A 54 18.26 -8.34 4.18
N ILE A 55 17.29 -8.36 3.27
CA ILE A 55 15.91 -8.67 3.59
C ILE A 55 15.76 -10.11 4.10
N LYS A 56 16.47 -11.07 3.48
CA LYS A 56 16.51 -12.47 3.93
C LYS A 56 17.05 -12.67 5.33
N ALA A 57 17.92 -11.76 5.80
CA ALA A 57 18.43 -11.78 7.16
C ALA A 57 17.51 -11.08 8.17
N LEU A 58 16.60 -10.22 7.69
CA LEU A 58 15.81 -9.32 8.53
C LEU A 58 14.34 -9.72 8.66
N ALA A 59 13.79 -10.38 7.65
CA ALA A 59 12.37 -10.63 7.49
C ALA A 59 12.10 -11.97 6.81
N THR A 60 10.89 -12.50 7.03
CA THR A 60 10.39 -13.66 6.31
C THR A 60 9.78 -13.25 4.97
N ASP A 61 9.58 -14.22 4.08
CA ASP A 61 8.96 -13.97 2.77
C ASP A 61 7.53 -13.41 2.89
N ASP A 62 6.78 -13.78 3.95
CA ASP A 62 5.43 -13.26 4.18
C ASP A 62 5.42 -11.79 4.62
N GLU A 63 6.43 -11.36 5.39
CA GLU A 63 6.63 -9.96 5.77
C GLU A 63 7.02 -9.12 4.56
N LEU A 64 7.90 -9.64 3.70
CA LEU A 64 8.23 -9.01 2.43
C LEU A 64 7.01 -8.89 1.51
N ARG A 65 6.20 -9.95 1.41
CA ARG A 65 4.94 -9.91 0.65
C ARG A 65 3.97 -8.87 1.19
N SER A 66 3.90 -8.73 2.51
CA SER A 66 3.07 -7.69 3.16
C SER A 66 3.55 -6.28 2.80
N LEU A 67 4.87 -6.05 2.76
CA LEU A 67 5.44 -4.79 2.29
C LEU A 67 5.11 -4.54 0.81
N GLN A 68 5.24 -5.56 -0.04
CA GLN A 68 4.92 -5.43 -1.47
C GLN A 68 3.44 -5.09 -1.68
N ALA A 69 2.51 -5.74 -0.97
CA ALA A 69 1.08 -5.43 -1.03
C ALA A 69 0.79 -3.96 -0.65
N ILE A 70 1.47 -3.46 0.40
CA ILE A 70 1.39 -2.06 0.82
C ILE A 70 1.89 -1.10 -0.27
N LEU A 71 2.95 -1.47 -1.01
CA LEU A 71 3.49 -0.66 -2.11
C LEU A 71 2.65 -0.78 -3.39
N ILE A 72 1.96 -1.90 -3.60
CA ILE A 72 1.03 -2.06 -4.71
C ILE A 72 -0.18 -1.14 -4.54
N GLU A 73 -0.72 -1.06 -3.31
CA GLU A 73 -1.85 -0.18 -2.99
C GLU A 73 -1.47 1.30 -3.11
N SER A 74 -0.25 1.67 -2.69
CA SER A 74 0.22 3.06 -2.67
C SER A 74 1.74 3.09 -2.95
N PRO A 75 2.15 3.25 -4.22
CA PRO A 75 3.56 3.24 -4.61
C PRO A 75 4.33 4.48 -4.12
N ASP A 76 3.61 5.53 -3.75
CA ASP A 76 4.12 6.77 -3.18
C ASP A 76 4.34 6.71 -1.65
N ARG A 77 3.98 5.59 -1.01
CA ARG A 77 4.00 5.42 0.45
C ARG A 77 5.40 5.47 1.05
N GLY A 78 5.57 6.39 2.00
CA GLY A 78 6.80 6.52 2.78
C GLY A 78 7.45 7.90 2.60
N ASP A 79 8.50 8.14 3.38
CA ASP A 79 9.13 9.45 3.45
C ASP A 79 10.07 9.65 2.27
N LEU A 80 9.88 10.71 1.49
CA LEU A 80 10.84 11.12 0.47
C LEU A 80 12.15 11.55 1.13
N ILE A 81 13.26 10.94 0.74
CA ILE A 81 14.57 11.33 1.22
C ILE A 81 15.06 12.48 0.34
N THR A 82 15.23 13.67 0.91
CA THR A 82 15.78 14.82 0.20
C THR A 82 17.23 14.57 -0.24
N ASN A 83 17.64 15.16 -1.36
CA ASN A 83 19.00 15.09 -1.91
C ASN A 83 19.46 13.72 -2.43
N THR A 84 18.55 12.76 -2.61
CA THR A 84 18.87 11.43 -3.17
C THR A 84 18.29 11.19 -4.57
N GLY A 85 17.63 12.18 -5.15
CA GLY A 85 17.10 12.08 -6.53
C GLY A 85 15.78 11.32 -6.68
N GLY A 86 15.09 11.02 -5.57
CA GLY A 86 13.75 10.43 -5.58
C GLY A 86 13.58 9.17 -4.73
N LEU A 87 14.55 8.80 -3.90
CA LEU A 87 14.41 7.63 -3.01
C LEU A 87 13.39 7.87 -1.90
N ARG A 88 12.62 6.84 -1.59
CA ARG A 88 11.61 6.82 -0.54
C ARG A 88 11.98 5.81 0.54
N LYS A 89 11.57 6.12 1.77
CA LYS A 89 11.82 5.31 2.96
C LYS A 89 10.49 4.83 3.52
N VAL A 90 10.25 3.53 3.47
CA VAL A 90 9.06 2.90 4.02
C VAL A 90 9.41 2.10 5.28
N ARG A 91 8.49 2.10 6.24
CA ARG A 91 8.62 1.32 7.47
C ARG A 91 7.99 -0.05 7.21
N MET A 92 8.74 -1.11 7.51
CA MET A 92 8.28 -2.48 7.46
C MET A 92 8.24 -3.01 8.89
N ALA A 93 7.09 -3.57 9.28
CA ALA A 93 7.00 -4.35 10.50
C ALA A 93 7.75 -5.66 10.28
N THR A 94 8.62 -6.03 11.21
CA THR A 94 9.29 -7.34 11.19
C THR A 94 9.07 -8.04 12.52
N GLY A 95 9.09 -9.37 12.51
CA GLY A 95 8.74 -10.20 13.64
C GLY A 95 9.52 -11.51 13.60
N ASN A 96 10.73 -11.48 14.15
CA ASN A 96 11.43 -12.72 14.47
C ASN A 96 11.07 -13.16 15.89
N GLN A 97 10.63 -14.43 16.00
CA GLN A 97 10.43 -15.24 17.22
C GLN A 97 10.62 -14.49 18.55
N GLY A 98 9.57 -13.79 19.01
CA GLY A 98 9.49 -13.25 20.38
C GLY A 98 9.82 -11.76 20.57
N LYS A 99 10.31 -11.03 19.56
CA LYS A 99 10.43 -9.55 19.63
C LYS A 99 9.88 -8.90 18.36
N SER A 100 9.00 -7.91 18.52
CA SER A 100 8.55 -7.04 17.43
C SER A 100 9.74 -6.22 16.93
N GLY A 101 10.25 -6.58 15.77
CA GLY A 101 11.24 -5.82 15.03
C GLY A 101 10.60 -4.72 14.18
N SER A 102 11.42 -3.81 13.70
CA SER A 102 11.03 -2.91 12.63
C SER A 102 12.22 -2.73 11.72
N ALA A 103 11.99 -2.88 10.42
CA ALA A 103 12.96 -2.61 9.39
C ALA A 103 12.55 -1.36 8.60
N ARG A 104 13.54 -0.70 8.01
CA ARG A 104 13.35 0.40 7.08
C ARG A 104 13.83 -0.07 5.73
N VAL A 105 12.96 0.06 4.75
CA VAL A 105 13.27 -0.26 3.35
C VAL A 105 13.37 1.04 2.59
N ILE A 106 14.45 1.17 1.81
CA ILE A 106 14.65 2.27 0.88
C ILE A 106 14.36 1.73 -0.52
N TYR A 107 13.48 2.41 -1.22
CA TYR A 107 13.08 2.05 -2.57
C TYR A 107 13.03 3.27 -3.49
N PHE A 108 13.11 3.03 -4.79
CA PHE A 108 12.99 4.04 -5.83
C PHE A 108 11.80 3.71 -6.74
N LEU A 109 10.90 4.67 -6.92
CA LEU A 109 9.80 4.57 -7.87
C LEU A 109 10.29 5.15 -9.21
N ALA A 110 10.60 4.27 -10.17
CA ALA A 110 11.12 4.68 -11.47
C ALA A 110 9.98 5.13 -12.41
N THR A 111 8.92 4.32 -12.46
CA THR A 111 7.66 4.60 -13.15
C THR A 111 6.52 4.23 -12.20
N PRO A 112 5.25 4.55 -12.52
CA PRO A 112 4.10 4.13 -11.70
C PRO A 112 3.98 2.61 -11.52
N GLU A 113 4.70 1.82 -12.34
CA GLU A 113 4.60 0.37 -12.42
C GLU A 113 5.92 -0.33 -12.05
N VAL A 114 7.03 0.40 -11.85
CA VAL A 114 8.34 -0.20 -11.57
C VAL A 114 8.93 0.36 -10.29
N ILE A 115 9.14 -0.53 -9.31
CA ILE A 115 9.71 -0.23 -7.99
C ILE A 115 11.04 -0.95 -7.83
N TYR A 116 12.11 -0.18 -7.62
CA TYR A 116 13.42 -0.72 -7.27
C TYR A 116 13.60 -0.77 -5.75
N LEU A 117 13.81 -1.98 -5.22
CA LEU A 117 14.14 -2.20 -3.81
C LEU A 117 15.67 -2.14 -3.64
N VAL A 118 16.14 -1.03 -3.06
CA VAL A 118 17.58 -0.69 -3.03
C VAL A 118 18.28 -1.27 -1.82
N MET A 119 17.72 -1.07 -0.62
CA MET A 119 18.33 -1.61 0.61
C MET A 119 17.33 -1.71 1.76
N ALA A 120 17.62 -2.62 2.69
CA ALA A 120 16.86 -2.83 3.92
C ALA A 120 17.79 -2.83 5.13
N TYR A 121 17.39 -2.20 6.22
CA TYR A 121 18.15 -2.22 7.47
C TYR A 121 17.22 -2.20 8.69
N PRO A 122 17.62 -2.81 9.82
CA PRO A 122 16.80 -2.78 11.02
C PRO A 122 16.85 -1.39 11.66
N LYS A 123 15.79 -1.03 12.38
CA LYS A 123 15.67 0.24 13.09
C LYS A 123 16.86 0.52 14.03
N SER A 124 17.45 -0.52 14.61
CA SER A 124 18.57 -0.42 15.55
C SER A 124 19.89 0.04 14.94
N THR A 125 20.08 -0.13 13.63
CA THR A 125 21.39 0.11 13.00
C THR A 125 21.63 1.58 12.70
N LYS A 126 20.66 2.27 12.08
CA LYS A 126 20.79 3.67 11.66
C LYS A 126 19.45 4.38 11.73
N ASP A 127 19.44 5.58 12.30
CA ASP A 127 18.23 6.42 12.36
C ASP A 127 18.16 7.45 11.23
N SER A 128 19.33 7.84 10.68
CA SER A 128 19.46 8.76 9.55
C SER A 128 20.59 8.34 8.63
N LEU A 129 20.44 8.63 7.33
CA LEU A 129 21.49 8.47 6.32
C LEU A 129 22.49 9.61 6.42
N THR A 130 23.77 9.30 6.38
CA THR A 130 24.86 10.28 6.33
C THR A 130 24.87 11.01 4.98
N GLY A 131 25.50 12.19 4.92
CA GLY A 131 25.60 12.97 3.67
C GLY A 131 26.35 12.23 2.55
N ALA A 132 27.38 11.45 2.91
CA ALA A 132 28.12 10.62 1.96
C ALA A 132 27.23 9.53 1.36
N GLU A 133 26.50 8.79 2.20
CA GLU A 133 25.57 7.74 1.75
C GLU A 133 24.46 8.32 0.85
N LYS A 134 23.91 9.49 1.18
CA LYS A 134 22.92 10.16 0.32
C LYS A 134 23.48 10.50 -1.06
N THR A 135 24.76 10.87 -1.12
CA THR A 135 25.43 11.19 -2.38
C THR A 135 25.63 9.94 -3.23
N GLU A 136 26.07 8.83 -2.62
CA GLU A 136 26.20 7.54 -3.29
C GLU A 136 24.85 7.02 -3.79
N LEU A 137 23.82 7.09 -2.94
CA LEU A 137 22.45 6.73 -3.28
C LEU A 137 21.92 7.58 -4.44
N LYS A 138 22.24 8.88 -4.49
CA LYS A 138 21.88 9.76 -5.61
C LYS A 138 22.52 9.29 -6.92
N LEU A 139 23.80 8.89 -6.89
CA LEU A 139 24.49 8.35 -8.06
C LEU A 139 23.85 7.04 -8.53
N LEU A 140 23.46 6.17 -7.60
CA LEU A 140 22.75 4.93 -7.92
C LEU A 140 21.39 5.23 -8.56
N THR A 141 20.60 6.14 -7.99
CA THR A 141 19.30 6.53 -8.57
C THR A 141 19.46 7.14 -9.96
N GLN A 142 20.52 7.91 -10.22
CA GLN A 142 20.79 8.44 -11.56
C GLN A 142 21.13 7.34 -12.58
N LYS A 143 21.79 6.27 -12.15
CA LYS A 143 22.05 5.11 -13.02
C LYS A 143 20.75 4.36 -13.32
N LEU A 144 19.95 4.06 -12.29
CA LEU A 144 18.67 3.37 -12.44
C LEU A 144 17.71 4.14 -13.38
N LYS A 145 17.67 5.47 -13.28
CA LYS A 145 16.88 6.33 -14.18
C LYS A 145 17.32 6.30 -15.65
N LYS A 146 18.54 5.84 -15.96
CA LYS A 146 19.01 5.72 -17.35
C LYS A 146 18.67 4.35 -17.97
N GLU A 147 18.38 3.36 -17.13
CA GLU A 147 18.08 1.99 -17.56
C GLU A 147 16.60 1.77 -17.84
N VAL A 148 15.74 2.68 -17.35
CA VAL A 148 14.29 2.75 -17.62
C VAL A 148 14.01 3.90 -18.57
#